data_AF-X1QRG0-F1
#
_entry.id   AF-X1QRG0-F1
#
_cell.length_a   1.000
_cell.length_b   1.000
_cell.length_c   1.000
_cell.angle_alpha   90.00
_cell.angle_beta   90.00
_cell.angle_gamma   90.00
#
_symmetry.space_group_name_H-M   'P 1'
#
loop_
_entity.id
_entity.type
_entity.pdbx_description
1 polymer ?
#
loop_
_entity_poly.entity_id
_entity_poly.type
_entity_poly.pdbx_seq_one_letter_code
_entity_poly.pdbx_strand_id
1 'polypeptide(L)'
;MAPMRPRPFTPARGETLYYGDGTFDGSLGITGAGTVPGPDETFGFATYFVLSDFGITDPRKVGTILLQYGVVNGTDYRLYVWDDAGTVPNSHGTHLYVDMAVPLPAPDVWQEIDLSALDIVLPDSFWIGICYNYMSAGTPSDWYLSYNSAIADPHTFGNLGGTAADWTWLGNFGYGFAFGVRVVVEEVSVTPTILYVDDDDDATVSGYFETSFSNLGIAYDIWVVIDSSDVTPDAAVMGTYDIVVWTTGDDYSSTFVDNDTIEVANYLAGGGKMWLSSEDILYDLGPVSWLHVASYSSDVGCDAATGVGPIMMGTSFATTGGVVFDYSDEISPDAFAWTEMQNETPVDNTIAMDPTTGLSYSLFFNAFAFENIDAEADRDTMMERVISWL
;
A
#
# COMPACT_ATOMS: atom_id res chain seq x y z
N MET A 1 32.12 -2.69 -4.78
CA MET A 1 30.65 -2.74 -4.76
C MET A 1 30.17 -1.91 -5.93
N ALA A 2 29.36 -2.51 -6.82
CA ALA A 2 28.75 -1.77 -7.93
C ALA A 2 27.58 -0.92 -7.39
N PRO A 3 27.30 0.27 -7.95
CA PRO A 3 26.16 1.06 -7.53
C PRO A 3 24.86 0.29 -7.77
N MET A 4 24.03 0.16 -6.74
CA MET A 4 22.66 -0.33 -6.87
C MET A 4 21.92 0.56 -7.86
N ARG A 5 21.32 -0.05 -8.88
CA ARG A 5 20.49 0.64 -9.86
C ARG A 5 19.03 0.52 -9.40
N PRO A 6 18.20 1.55 -9.59
CA PRO A 6 16.76 1.41 -9.47
C PRO A 6 16.31 0.27 -10.39
N ARG A 7 15.73 -0.77 -9.83
CA ARG A 7 14.90 -1.71 -10.57
C ARG A 7 13.45 -1.31 -10.31
N PRO A 8 12.58 -1.31 -11.33
CA PRO A 8 11.15 -1.40 -11.07
C PRO A 8 10.94 -2.74 -10.36
N PHE A 9 10.38 -2.68 -9.15
CA PHE A 9 9.86 -3.85 -8.48
C PHE A 9 8.34 -3.74 -8.52
N THR A 10 7.75 -4.86 -8.87
CA THR A 10 6.35 -5.12 -8.67
C THR A 10 6.28 -5.94 -7.39
N PRO A 11 5.49 -5.55 -6.39
CA PRO A 11 5.36 -6.33 -5.18
C PRO A 11 4.73 -7.68 -5.50
N ALA A 12 5.59 -8.67 -5.73
CA ALA A 12 5.21 -10.06 -5.69
C ALA A 12 5.06 -10.45 -4.21
N ARG A 13 3.82 -10.72 -3.79
CA ARG A 13 3.50 -11.73 -2.76
C ARG A 13 4.19 -11.56 -1.40
N GLY A 14 3.75 -10.60 -0.59
CA GLY A 14 4.16 -10.51 0.81
C GLY A 14 3.08 -9.89 1.71
N GLU A 15 2.95 -10.42 2.93
CA GLU A 15 2.16 -9.79 4.00
C GLU A 15 2.73 -8.40 4.22
N THR A 16 1.87 -7.38 4.13
CA THR A 16 2.35 -6.01 4.23
C THR A 16 1.85 -5.29 5.47
N LEU A 17 2.78 -4.84 6.29
CA LEU A 17 2.53 -4.13 7.52
C LEU A 17 2.46 -2.63 7.20
N TYR A 18 1.32 -1.99 7.44
CA TYR A 18 1.09 -0.57 7.19
C TYR A 18 0.87 0.20 8.49
N TYR A 19 1.38 1.43 8.55
CA TYR A 19 0.99 2.41 9.57
C TYR A 19 0.55 3.71 8.90
N GLY A 20 -0.69 4.10 9.20
CA GLY A 20 -1.36 5.36 8.88
C GLY A 20 -2.81 5.22 9.34
N ASP A 21 -3.26 5.99 10.33
CA ASP A 21 -4.62 5.90 10.89
C ASP A 21 -5.69 6.56 9.99
N GLY A 22 -5.42 6.67 8.68
CA GLY A 22 -6.26 7.41 7.73
C GLY A 22 -6.32 8.92 7.99
N THR A 23 -5.73 9.42 9.09
CA THR A 23 -5.54 10.85 9.34
C THR A 23 -4.07 11.19 9.21
N PHE A 24 -3.77 12.19 8.39
CA PHE A 24 -2.44 12.81 8.38
C PHE A 24 -2.21 13.52 9.72
N ASP A 25 -1.93 12.76 10.79
CA ASP A 25 -1.53 13.37 12.04
C ASP A 25 -0.19 14.06 11.77
N GLY A 26 -0.12 15.34 12.14
CA GLY A 26 0.89 16.25 11.64
C GLY A 26 2.29 15.75 11.93
N SER A 27 2.92 15.15 10.92
CA SER A 27 4.33 14.70 10.83
C SER A 27 4.78 13.57 11.78
N LEU A 28 5.25 12.45 11.21
CA LEU A 28 6.20 11.54 11.86
C LEU A 28 7.60 12.18 11.78
N GLY A 29 7.85 13.17 12.63
CA GLY A 29 9.13 13.87 12.80
C GLY A 29 9.01 14.95 13.87
N ILE A 30 10.06 15.73 14.13
CA ILE A 30 9.95 16.89 15.04
C ILE A 30 8.87 17.84 14.51
N THR A 31 7.70 17.74 15.14
CA THR A 31 6.50 18.51 14.87
C THR A 31 6.73 19.95 15.34
N GLY A 32 7.40 20.73 14.50
CA GLY A 32 7.67 22.13 14.77
C GLY A 32 8.13 22.82 13.51
N ALA A 33 7.18 23.34 12.73
CA ALA A 33 7.45 24.31 11.68
C ALA A 33 8.27 25.47 12.28
N GLY A 34 9.59 25.42 12.17
CA GLY A 34 10.48 26.45 12.72
C GLY A 34 11.87 26.00 13.16
N THR A 35 12.13 24.72 13.38
CA THR A 35 13.48 24.23 13.71
C THR A 35 14.12 23.57 12.51
N VAL A 36 14.92 24.32 11.75
CA VAL A 36 15.91 23.72 10.83
C VAL A 36 17.03 23.19 11.71
N PRO A 37 17.28 21.88 11.70
CA PRO A 37 18.28 21.35 12.59
C PRO A 37 19.71 21.79 12.25
N GLY A 38 20.56 21.87 13.26
CA GLY A 38 21.97 22.24 13.09
C GLY A 38 22.79 21.07 12.55
N PRO A 39 23.96 21.33 11.92
CA PRO A 39 24.85 20.29 11.40
C PRO A 39 25.44 19.34 12.47
N ASP A 40 25.27 19.66 13.75
CA ASP A 40 25.79 18.89 14.89
C ASP A 40 24.74 17.98 15.54
N GLU A 41 23.53 17.89 14.98
CA GLU A 41 22.39 17.17 15.57
C GLU A 41 21.90 16.07 14.60
N THR A 42 21.78 14.79 15.02
CA THR A 42 21.16 13.75 14.16
C THR A 42 19.66 13.76 14.31
N PHE A 43 19.00 13.62 13.18
CA PHE A 43 17.55 13.47 13.11
C PHE A 43 17.20 12.16 12.46
N GLY A 44 16.06 11.68 12.87
CA GLY A 44 15.50 10.44 12.41
C GLY A 44 14.09 10.25 12.93
N PHE A 45 13.47 9.20 12.45
CA PHE A 45 12.25 8.66 13.01
C PHE A 45 12.41 7.15 13.20
N ALA A 46 11.57 6.57 14.04
CA ALA A 46 11.45 5.13 14.20
C ALA A 46 9.97 4.77 14.27
N THR A 47 9.59 3.69 13.61
CA THR A 47 8.25 3.09 13.66
C THR A 47 8.36 1.70 14.27
N TYR A 48 7.47 1.41 15.21
CA TYR A 48 7.36 0.13 15.88
C TYR A 48 6.34 -0.75 15.18
N PHE A 49 6.65 -2.04 15.05
CA PHE A 49 5.80 -3.05 14.44
C PHE A 49 5.70 -4.27 15.34
N VAL A 50 4.52 -4.90 15.33
CA VAL A 50 4.27 -6.18 15.99
C VAL A 50 3.63 -7.13 14.96
N LEU A 51 4.33 -8.18 14.55
CA LEU A 51 3.88 -9.16 13.55
C LEU A 51 2.52 -9.79 13.92
N SER A 52 2.35 -10.15 15.19
CA SER A 52 1.12 -10.79 15.66
C SER A 52 -0.13 -9.91 15.59
N ASP A 53 0.01 -8.58 15.56
CA ASP A 53 -1.12 -7.67 15.30
C ASP A 53 -1.68 -7.84 13.88
N PHE A 54 -0.90 -8.43 12.98
CA PHE A 54 -1.25 -8.71 11.59
C PHE A 54 -1.52 -10.21 11.35
N GLY A 55 -1.73 -10.99 12.42
CA GLY A 55 -1.98 -12.44 12.32
C GLY A 55 -0.74 -13.29 12.02
N ILE A 56 0.45 -12.68 12.00
CA ILE A 56 1.71 -13.35 11.70
C ILE A 56 2.28 -13.90 13.01
N THR A 57 2.24 -15.23 13.17
CA THR A 57 2.66 -15.87 14.43
C THR A 57 4.08 -16.41 14.42
N ASP A 58 4.74 -16.42 13.27
CA ASP A 58 6.10 -16.94 13.09
C ASP A 58 7.04 -15.82 12.64
N PRO A 59 8.33 -15.85 13.02
CA PRO A 59 9.32 -14.92 12.48
C PRO A 59 9.35 -14.94 10.95
N ARG A 60 9.44 -13.75 10.35
CA ARG A 60 9.47 -13.56 8.89
C ARG A 60 10.73 -12.84 8.48
N LYS A 61 11.25 -13.10 7.27
CA LYS A 61 12.33 -12.25 6.76
C LYS A 61 11.77 -10.95 6.23
N VAL A 62 12.55 -9.88 6.27
CA VAL A 62 12.19 -8.66 5.55
C VAL A 62 12.43 -8.88 4.06
N GLY A 63 11.38 -8.68 3.26
CA GLY A 63 11.51 -8.57 1.81
C GLY A 63 11.81 -7.14 1.41
N THR A 64 10.91 -6.22 1.73
CA THR A 64 10.98 -4.84 1.24
C THR A 64 10.54 -3.87 2.32
N ILE A 65 11.15 -2.69 2.38
CA ILE A 65 10.67 -1.56 3.18
C ILE A 65 10.24 -0.45 2.23
N LEU A 66 9.04 0.10 2.44
CA LEU A 66 8.52 1.21 1.67
C LEU A 66 8.39 2.44 2.58
N LEU A 67 8.81 3.58 2.06
CA LEU A 67 8.91 4.83 2.81
C LEU A 67 8.38 5.97 1.98
N GLN A 68 7.47 6.76 2.55
CA GLN A 68 7.01 8.00 1.92
C GLN A 68 7.51 9.19 2.72
N TYR A 69 8.16 10.15 2.05
CA TYR A 69 8.72 11.34 2.68
C TYR A 69 7.90 12.57 2.35
N GLY A 70 7.69 13.45 3.32
CA GLY A 70 7.08 14.76 3.05
C GLY A 70 8.07 15.83 2.65
N VAL A 71 9.13 15.99 3.45
CA VAL A 71 10.25 16.88 3.13
C VAL A 71 11.52 16.14 3.47
N VAL A 72 12.47 16.17 2.54
CA VAL A 72 13.80 15.64 2.78
C VAL A 72 14.86 16.55 2.17
N ASN A 73 15.97 16.72 2.88
CA ASN A 73 17.13 17.50 2.49
C ASN A 73 18.38 16.68 2.80
N GLY A 74 19.36 16.72 1.91
CA GLY A 74 20.59 15.93 1.99
C GLY A 74 20.84 15.16 0.70
N THR A 75 21.69 14.15 0.76
CA THR A 75 21.94 13.22 -0.36
C THR A 75 21.56 11.78 -0.07
N ASP A 76 21.56 11.41 1.19
CA ASP A 76 21.48 10.04 1.66
C ASP A 76 20.96 9.95 3.09
N TYR A 77 20.45 8.78 3.46
CA TYR A 77 20.07 8.41 4.81
C TYR A 77 20.58 7.02 5.16
N ARG A 78 20.48 6.66 6.44
CA ARG A 78 20.73 5.30 6.93
C ARG A 78 19.44 4.64 7.38
N LEU A 79 19.23 3.41 6.93
CA LEU A 79 18.12 2.57 7.34
C LEU A 79 18.57 1.62 8.44
N TYR A 80 17.72 1.48 9.46
CA TYR A 80 17.94 0.62 10.60
C TYR A 80 16.74 -0.30 10.81
N VAL A 81 17.04 -1.57 11.07
CA VAL A 81 16.08 -2.55 11.55
C VAL A 81 16.64 -3.15 12.84
N TRP A 82 15.88 -3.10 13.94
CA TRP A 82 16.33 -3.65 15.22
C TRP A 82 15.23 -4.37 15.98
N ASP A 83 15.64 -5.36 16.78
CA ASP A 83 14.80 -6.09 17.73
C ASP A 83 14.46 -5.19 18.93
N ASP A 84 13.20 -5.20 19.37
CA ASP A 84 12.71 -4.39 20.48
C ASP A 84 13.10 -4.94 21.87
N ALA A 85 13.41 -6.23 22.03
CA ALA A 85 13.82 -6.88 23.29
C ALA A 85 13.05 -6.48 24.59
N GLY A 86 11.88 -5.82 24.49
CA GLY A 86 11.07 -5.33 25.60
C GLY A 86 11.49 -4.01 26.25
N THR A 87 12.30 -3.14 25.62
CA THR A 87 12.64 -1.81 26.16
C THR A 87 12.68 -0.73 25.09
N VAL A 88 12.09 0.46 25.39
CA VAL A 88 12.25 1.70 24.59
C VAL A 88 13.71 1.83 24.14
N PRO A 89 14.02 2.12 22.86
CA PRO A 89 15.36 1.90 22.36
C PRO A 89 16.36 2.81 23.06
N ASN A 90 17.09 2.23 24.00
CA ASN A 90 18.26 2.76 24.63
C ASN A 90 19.42 1.89 24.17
N SER A 91 19.83 2.08 22.90
CA SER A 91 21.16 1.81 22.32
C SER A 91 21.88 0.48 22.60
N HIS A 92 21.18 -0.51 23.15
CA HIS A 92 21.75 -1.81 23.55
C HIS A 92 21.04 -2.99 22.87
N GLY A 93 20.00 -2.74 22.06
CA GLY A 93 19.40 -3.74 21.18
C GLY A 93 20.39 -4.16 20.10
N THR A 94 20.35 -5.44 19.69
CA THR A 94 21.19 -5.91 18.59
C THR A 94 20.58 -5.44 17.27
N HIS A 95 21.31 -4.64 16.48
CA HIS A 95 20.84 -4.27 15.15
C HIS A 95 20.72 -5.53 14.29
N LEU A 96 19.54 -5.74 13.71
CA LEU A 96 19.31 -6.79 12.73
C LEU A 96 19.89 -6.38 11.38
N TYR A 97 19.80 -5.08 11.05
CA TYR A 97 20.36 -4.52 9.84
C TYR A 97 20.70 -3.03 9.96
N VAL A 98 21.75 -2.63 9.23
CA VAL A 98 22.19 -1.26 9.04
C VAL A 98 22.61 -1.07 7.57
N ASP A 99 21.92 -0.21 6.83
CA ASP A 99 22.46 0.32 5.57
C ASP A 99 23.28 1.59 5.80
N MET A 100 24.31 1.76 5.00
CA MET A 100 25.35 2.76 5.14
C MET A 100 25.08 4.05 4.37
N ALA A 101 24.26 4.00 3.30
CA ALA A 101 23.76 5.17 2.57
C ALA A 101 22.73 4.76 1.50
N VAL A 102 21.46 5.07 1.73
CA VAL A 102 20.39 4.97 0.72
C VAL A 102 20.15 6.35 0.11
N PRO A 103 20.10 6.51 -1.23
CA PRO A 103 19.82 7.80 -1.87
C PRO A 103 18.46 8.36 -1.45
N LEU A 104 18.40 9.68 -1.24
CA LEU A 104 17.16 10.36 -0.92
C LEU A 104 16.20 10.42 -2.13
N PRO A 105 14.91 10.12 -1.93
CA PRO A 105 13.92 10.16 -3.01
C PRO A 105 13.37 11.57 -3.25
N ALA A 106 12.53 11.71 -4.27
CA ALA A 106 11.71 12.89 -4.45
C ALA A 106 10.67 12.99 -3.31
N PRO A 107 10.34 14.19 -2.83
CA PRO A 107 9.24 14.38 -1.87
C PRO A 107 7.92 13.79 -2.40
N ASP A 108 7.09 13.33 -1.48
CA ASP A 108 5.73 12.82 -1.69
C ASP A 108 5.61 11.54 -2.55
N VAL A 109 6.74 10.91 -2.89
CA VAL A 109 6.78 9.64 -3.62
C VAL A 109 7.14 8.50 -2.66
N TRP A 110 6.42 7.39 -2.76
CA TRP A 110 6.79 6.14 -2.08
C TRP A 110 8.10 5.60 -2.65
N GLN A 111 9.10 5.46 -1.79
CA GLN A 111 10.36 4.82 -2.09
C GLN A 111 10.34 3.37 -1.65
N GLU A 112 10.86 2.52 -2.50
CA GLU A 112 11.11 1.13 -2.19
C GLU A 112 12.58 0.85 -1.85
N ILE A 113 12.79 0.06 -0.80
CA ILE A 113 14.08 -0.52 -0.44
C ILE A 113 13.94 -2.04 -0.44
N ASP A 114 14.47 -2.67 -1.49
CA ASP A 114 14.57 -4.13 -1.60
C ASP A 114 15.65 -4.66 -0.64
N LEU A 115 15.22 -5.40 0.37
CA LEU A 115 16.06 -6.09 1.35
C LEU A 115 16.00 -7.62 1.18
N SER A 116 15.34 -8.14 0.14
CA SER A 116 15.04 -9.58 -0.03
C SER A 116 16.27 -10.46 -0.15
N ALA A 117 17.39 -9.89 -0.61
CA ALA A 117 18.67 -10.58 -0.68
C ALA A 117 19.39 -10.70 0.68
N LEU A 118 18.88 -10.04 1.72
CA LEU A 118 19.46 -9.99 3.06
C LEU A 118 18.73 -10.98 3.97
N ASP A 119 19.48 -11.64 4.85
CA ASP A 119 18.93 -12.64 5.79
C ASP A 119 18.43 -11.98 7.09
N ILE A 120 17.60 -10.94 6.96
CA ILE A 120 17.07 -10.16 8.09
C ILE A 120 15.80 -10.85 8.58
N VAL A 121 15.89 -11.62 9.66
CA VAL A 121 14.72 -12.26 10.29
C VAL A 121 14.14 -11.31 11.34
N LEU A 122 12.87 -10.92 11.17
CA LEU A 122 12.13 -10.09 12.10
C LEU A 122 11.61 -10.92 13.29
N PRO A 123 11.84 -10.47 14.53
CA PRO A 123 11.11 -10.95 15.69
C PRO A 123 9.64 -10.47 15.65
N ASP A 124 8.80 -10.98 16.57
CA ASP A 124 7.40 -10.55 16.68
C ASP A 124 7.29 -9.03 16.84
N SER A 125 8.10 -8.43 17.73
CA SER A 125 8.16 -6.97 17.90
C SER A 125 9.48 -6.39 17.41
N PHE A 126 9.46 -5.41 16.52
CA PHE A 126 10.66 -4.80 15.95
C PHE A 126 10.46 -3.32 15.63
N TRP A 127 11.55 -2.64 15.34
CA TRP A 127 11.55 -1.25 14.91
C TRP A 127 12.23 -1.09 13.56
N ILE A 128 11.70 -0.15 12.78
CA ILE A 128 12.35 0.38 11.58
C ILE A 128 12.57 1.87 11.77
N GLY A 129 13.80 2.33 11.58
CA GLY A 129 14.13 3.73 11.72
C GLY A 129 15.10 4.24 10.67
N ILE A 130 15.11 5.56 10.50
CA ILE A 130 15.96 6.27 9.54
C ILE A 130 16.76 7.35 10.26
N CYS A 131 18.06 7.47 9.96
CA CYS A 131 18.88 8.63 10.34
C CYS A 131 19.32 9.45 9.12
N TYR A 132 19.31 10.77 9.27
CA TYR A 132 19.62 11.71 8.19
C TYR A 132 20.99 12.44 8.29
N ASN A 133 21.81 12.24 9.33
CA ASN A 133 22.90 13.20 9.63
C ASN A 133 24.38 12.76 9.48
N TYR A 134 25.17 13.78 9.14
CA TYR A 134 26.62 13.98 9.22
C TYR A 134 27.08 14.24 10.66
N MET A 135 27.90 13.36 11.23
CA MET A 135 28.63 13.69 12.44
C MET A 135 30.02 14.22 12.05
N SER A 136 30.48 15.34 12.63
CA SER A 136 31.89 15.72 12.52
C SER A 136 32.71 14.92 13.54
N ALA A 137 33.91 14.48 13.17
CA ALA A 137 34.76 13.69 14.05
C ALA A 137 35.21 14.51 15.28
N GLY A 138 34.56 14.34 16.45
CA GLY A 138 35.07 14.88 17.72
C GLY A 138 34.07 15.33 18.78
N THR A 139 32.77 15.36 18.53
CA THR A 139 31.76 15.70 19.55
C THR A 139 31.11 14.43 20.13
N PRO A 140 31.18 14.21 21.46
CA PRO A 140 30.36 13.19 22.10
C PRO A 140 28.93 13.73 22.16
N SER A 141 28.08 13.23 21.27
CA SER A 141 26.65 13.46 21.35
C SER A 141 26.05 12.38 22.24
N ASP A 142 25.29 12.81 23.25
CA ASP A 142 24.37 11.94 23.97
C ASP A 142 23.09 11.83 23.14
N TRP A 143 22.68 10.60 22.82
CA TRP A 143 21.58 10.29 21.93
C TRP A 143 20.41 9.69 22.73
N TYR A 144 19.23 10.33 22.71
CA TYR A 144 18.01 9.85 23.36
C TYR A 144 16.87 9.70 22.35
N LEU A 145 16.24 8.52 22.28
CA LEU A 145 14.86 8.42 21.81
C LEU A 145 13.95 8.93 22.92
N SER A 146 13.11 9.92 22.63
CA SER A 146 12.09 10.36 23.57
C SER A 146 10.78 9.64 23.27
N TYR A 147 10.27 8.90 24.25
CA TYR A 147 8.92 8.34 24.25
C TYR A 147 7.98 9.35 24.91
N ASN A 148 6.99 9.86 24.18
CA ASN A 148 5.99 10.74 24.78
C ASN A 148 4.94 9.91 25.54
N SER A 149 5.27 9.56 26.79
CA SER A 149 4.39 8.79 27.69
C SER A 149 3.01 9.42 27.95
N ALA A 150 2.77 10.68 27.57
CA ALA A 150 1.48 11.34 27.77
C ALA A 150 0.41 10.97 26.74
N ILE A 151 0.81 10.51 25.55
CA ILE A 151 -0.09 10.13 24.44
C ILE A 151 -0.12 8.63 24.18
N ALA A 152 0.69 7.83 24.89
CA ALA A 152 0.86 6.39 24.64
C ALA A 152 1.15 6.07 23.17
N ASP A 153 1.80 7.02 22.51
CA ASP A 153 2.13 6.95 21.10
C ASP A 153 3.31 5.97 20.92
N PRO A 154 3.16 4.86 20.16
CA PRO A 154 4.25 3.96 19.84
C PRO A 154 5.33 4.63 18.96
N HIS A 155 5.13 5.85 18.48
CA HIS A 155 6.11 6.63 17.74
C HIS A 155 7.07 7.37 18.69
N THR A 156 8.33 6.95 18.65
CA THR A 156 9.40 7.69 19.31
C THR A 156 10.13 8.56 18.30
N PHE A 157 10.00 9.88 18.47
CA PHE A 157 10.89 10.85 17.83
C PHE A 157 12.13 11.03 18.70
N GLY A 158 13.28 11.02 18.05
CA GLY A 158 14.51 11.35 18.75
C GLY A 158 15.76 10.85 18.08
N ASN A 159 16.83 11.05 18.83
CA ASN A 159 18.19 10.73 18.47
C ASN A 159 18.35 9.21 18.54
N LEU A 160 18.46 8.53 17.38
CA LEU A 160 18.65 7.08 17.32
C LEU A 160 19.96 6.70 18.03
N GLY A 161 19.86 6.00 19.16
CA GLY A 161 20.96 5.81 20.10
C GLY A 161 22.04 4.84 19.64
N GLY A 162 23.29 5.06 20.07
CA GLY A 162 24.46 4.20 19.83
C GLY A 162 25.75 4.92 20.23
N THR A 163 26.87 4.20 20.37
CA THR A 163 28.18 4.84 20.52
C THR A 163 28.68 5.33 19.15
N ALA A 164 29.57 6.33 19.12
CA ALA A 164 30.19 6.78 17.86
C ALA A 164 30.92 5.65 17.09
N ALA A 165 31.17 4.49 17.73
CA ALA A 165 31.76 3.31 17.11
C ALA A 165 30.74 2.40 16.40
N ASP A 166 29.46 2.51 16.73
CA ASP A 166 28.38 1.69 16.16
C ASP A 166 27.92 2.22 14.79
N TRP A 167 28.41 3.40 14.39
CA TRP A 167 27.97 4.12 13.22
C TRP A 167 29.12 4.48 12.29
N THR A 168 28.89 4.43 10.98
CA THR A 168 29.81 5.01 10.01
C THR A 168 29.32 6.40 9.59
N TRP A 169 30.26 7.26 9.23
CA TRP A 169 30.00 8.66 8.92
C TRP A 169 29.29 8.82 7.56
N LEU A 170 28.22 9.61 7.51
CA LEU A 170 27.67 10.11 6.24
C LEU A 170 28.52 11.28 5.72
N GLY A 171 28.53 11.48 4.41
CA GLY A 171 29.36 12.51 3.76
C GLY A 171 28.75 13.91 3.81
N ASN A 172 27.43 14.03 3.97
CA ASN A 172 26.68 15.28 3.90
C ASN A 172 25.61 15.38 4.99
N PHE A 173 25.28 16.61 5.38
CA PHE A 173 24.19 16.94 6.29
C PHE A 173 22.82 16.72 5.61
N GLY A 174 21.84 16.20 6.37
CA GLY A 174 20.48 16.02 5.92
C GLY A 174 19.45 16.03 7.04
N TYR A 175 18.19 16.26 6.67
CA TYR A 175 17.02 16.17 7.55
C TYR A 175 15.77 15.77 6.76
N GLY A 176 14.79 15.16 7.42
CA GLY A 176 13.47 14.95 6.83
C GLY A 176 12.49 14.27 7.77
N PHE A 177 11.25 14.13 7.30
CA PHE A 177 10.19 13.40 7.97
C PHE A 177 9.49 12.48 6.98
N ALA A 178 9.13 11.28 7.46
CA ALA A 178 8.29 10.36 6.73
C ALA A 178 6.82 10.61 7.06
N PHE A 179 5.94 10.21 6.17
CA PHE A 179 4.49 10.14 6.40
C PHE A 179 3.98 8.71 6.46
N GLY A 180 4.74 7.75 5.91
CA GLY A 180 4.38 6.34 5.92
C GLY A 180 5.60 5.44 5.94
N VAL A 181 5.51 4.36 6.71
CA VAL A 181 6.47 3.25 6.74
C VAL A 181 5.67 1.98 6.52
N ARG A 182 6.06 1.19 5.52
CA ARG A 182 5.41 -0.08 5.19
C ARG A 182 6.48 -1.17 5.08
N VAL A 183 6.18 -2.36 5.59
CA VAL A 183 7.13 -3.49 5.63
C VAL A 183 6.50 -4.67 4.93
N VAL A 184 7.16 -5.14 3.89
CA VAL A 184 6.82 -6.38 3.19
C VAL A 184 7.74 -7.46 3.74
N VAL A 185 7.17 -8.55 4.23
CA VAL A 185 7.93 -9.69 4.77
C VAL A 185 7.85 -10.90 3.84
N GLU A 186 8.86 -11.78 3.89
CA GLU A 186 8.88 -13.04 3.12
C GLU A 186 7.60 -13.83 3.42
N GLU A 187 6.85 -14.14 2.38
CA GLU A 187 5.58 -14.85 2.45
C GLU A 187 5.69 -16.22 3.14
N VAL A 188 4.63 -16.62 3.85
CA VAL A 188 4.25 -18.03 3.82
C VAL A 188 3.68 -18.25 2.44
N SER A 189 4.28 -19.12 1.63
CA SER A 189 3.74 -19.45 0.32
C SER A 189 2.37 -20.12 0.46
N VAL A 190 1.32 -19.31 0.53
CA VAL A 190 -0.07 -19.66 0.33
C VAL A 190 -0.49 -18.94 -0.94
N THR A 191 -0.56 -19.67 -2.05
CA THR A 191 -1.16 -19.10 -3.26
C THR A 191 -2.65 -18.90 -2.96
N PRO A 192 -3.18 -17.66 -2.97
CA PRO A 192 -4.59 -17.43 -2.71
C PRO A 192 -5.43 -18.12 -3.77
N THR A 193 -6.56 -18.67 -3.36
CA THR A 193 -7.63 -19.11 -4.25
C THR A 193 -8.43 -17.90 -4.70
N ILE A 194 -8.62 -17.75 -6.01
CA ILE A 194 -9.29 -16.60 -6.59
C ILE A 194 -10.55 -17.04 -7.33
N LEU A 195 -11.66 -16.36 -7.06
CA LEU A 195 -12.85 -16.36 -7.91
C LEU A 195 -12.81 -15.12 -8.80
N TYR A 196 -12.77 -15.31 -10.11
CA TYR A 196 -12.96 -14.25 -11.09
C TYR A 196 -14.42 -14.26 -11.56
N VAL A 197 -15.15 -13.18 -11.28
CA VAL A 197 -16.53 -12.97 -11.72
C VAL A 197 -16.50 -12.05 -12.93
N ASP A 198 -16.96 -12.60 -14.05
CA ASP A 198 -17.03 -11.95 -15.35
C ASP A 198 -18.49 -11.57 -15.61
N ASP A 199 -18.84 -10.32 -15.33
CA ASP A 199 -20.21 -9.79 -15.31
C ASP A 199 -20.37 -8.65 -16.32
N ASP A 200 -19.89 -8.89 -17.54
CA ASP A 200 -19.67 -7.87 -18.58
C ASP A 200 -20.74 -7.81 -19.68
N ASP A 201 -21.96 -8.32 -19.42
CA ASP A 201 -23.08 -8.40 -20.38
C ASP A 201 -22.71 -9.13 -21.71
N ASP A 202 -21.98 -10.26 -21.62
CA ASP A 202 -21.46 -11.05 -22.76
C ASP A 202 -20.47 -10.29 -23.64
N ALA A 203 -19.81 -9.28 -23.08
CA ALA A 203 -18.77 -8.55 -23.78
C ALA A 203 -17.53 -9.44 -24.00
N THR A 204 -16.62 -8.96 -24.85
CA THR A 204 -15.39 -9.69 -25.18
C THR A 204 -14.17 -9.09 -24.48
N VAL A 205 -14.36 -8.55 -23.28
CA VAL A 205 -13.33 -7.77 -22.56
C VAL A 205 -12.69 -8.52 -21.40
N SER A 206 -13.28 -9.63 -20.97
CA SER A 206 -12.69 -10.57 -19.99
C SER A 206 -11.29 -11.06 -20.33
N GLY A 207 -10.95 -11.17 -21.62
CA GLY A 207 -9.63 -11.58 -22.09
C GLY A 207 -8.47 -10.71 -21.60
N TYR A 208 -8.73 -9.46 -21.18
CA TYR A 208 -7.73 -8.56 -20.60
C TYR A 208 -7.32 -9.00 -19.19
N PHE A 209 -8.29 -9.38 -18.34
CA PHE A 209 -8.01 -10.00 -17.04
C PHE A 209 -7.35 -11.37 -17.19
N GLU A 210 -7.89 -12.23 -18.06
CA GLU A 210 -7.36 -13.59 -18.26
C GLU A 210 -5.89 -13.59 -18.71
N THR A 211 -5.51 -12.64 -19.57
CA THR A 211 -4.13 -12.49 -20.04
C THR A 211 -3.20 -12.14 -18.88
N SER A 212 -3.59 -11.19 -18.03
CA SER A 212 -2.77 -10.79 -16.88
C SER A 212 -2.67 -11.90 -15.82
N PHE A 213 -3.77 -12.61 -15.54
CA PHE A 213 -3.72 -13.80 -14.67
C PHE A 213 -2.73 -14.84 -15.20
N SER A 214 -2.77 -15.11 -16.51
CA SER A 214 -1.85 -16.04 -17.18
C SER A 214 -0.40 -15.58 -17.12
N ASN A 215 -0.12 -14.30 -17.37
CA ASN A 215 1.24 -13.73 -17.34
C ASN A 215 1.87 -13.84 -15.94
N LEU A 216 1.06 -13.59 -14.91
CA LEU A 216 1.48 -13.63 -13.50
C LEU A 216 1.46 -15.06 -12.92
N GLY A 217 0.96 -16.05 -13.67
CA GLY A 217 0.85 -17.43 -13.20
C GLY A 217 -0.12 -17.58 -12.01
N ILE A 218 -1.16 -16.76 -11.98
CA ILE A 218 -2.20 -16.76 -10.95
C ILE A 218 -3.32 -17.71 -11.41
N ALA A 219 -3.66 -18.66 -10.56
CA ALA A 219 -4.78 -19.57 -10.81
C ALA A 219 -6.08 -18.95 -10.28
N TYR A 220 -7.16 -19.12 -11.04
CA TYR A 220 -8.50 -18.65 -10.68
C TYR A 220 -9.53 -19.66 -11.17
N ASP A 221 -10.68 -19.69 -10.49
CA ASP A 221 -11.92 -20.23 -11.03
C ASP A 221 -12.74 -19.07 -11.60
N ILE A 222 -13.44 -19.29 -12.70
CA ILE A 222 -14.25 -18.26 -13.36
C ILE A 222 -15.75 -18.51 -13.16
N TRP A 223 -16.49 -17.44 -12.87
CA TRP A 223 -17.94 -17.40 -12.86
C TRP A 223 -18.41 -16.36 -13.88
N VAL A 224 -19.05 -16.83 -14.96
CA VAL A 224 -19.53 -15.96 -16.04
C VAL A 224 -21.00 -15.61 -15.77
N VAL A 225 -21.33 -14.33 -15.88
CA VAL A 225 -22.67 -13.75 -15.80
C VAL A 225 -22.91 -13.04 -17.13
N ILE A 226 -23.80 -13.61 -17.94
CA ILE A 226 -24.00 -13.16 -19.34
C ILE A 226 -24.97 -11.98 -19.38
N ASP A 227 -25.95 -11.95 -18.48
CA ASP A 227 -26.92 -10.87 -18.36
C ASP A 227 -27.57 -10.87 -16.96
N SER A 228 -28.35 -9.84 -16.65
CA SER A 228 -29.11 -9.68 -15.39
C SER A 228 -30.07 -10.84 -15.01
N SER A 229 -30.30 -11.81 -15.88
CA SER A 229 -31.12 -13.00 -15.58
C SER A 229 -30.32 -14.21 -15.10
N ASP A 230 -28.99 -14.17 -15.25
CA ASP A 230 -28.09 -15.18 -14.72
C ASP A 230 -27.97 -15.11 -13.20
N VAL A 231 -27.45 -16.18 -12.61
CA VAL A 231 -27.22 -16.26 -11.17
C VAL A 231 -25.78 -15.85 -10.90
N THR A 232 -25.61 -14.81 -10.10
CA THR A 232 -24.33 -14.36 -9.55
C THR A 232 -23.91 -15.23 -8.36
N PRO A 233 -22.60 -15.28 -8.02
CA PRO A 233 -22.13 -16.06 -6.89
C PRO A 233 -22.67 -15.50 -5.57
N ASP A 234 -23.29 -16.36 -4.76
CA ASP A 234 -23.73 -15.97 -3.42
C ASP A 234 -22.55 -15.83 -2.44
N ALA A 235 -22.79 -15.25 -1.26
CA ALA A 235 -21.77 -15.03 -0.25
C ALA A 235 -21.11 -16.33 0.23
N ALA A 236 -21.83 -17.46 0.17
CA ALA A 236 -21.30 -18.75 0.57
C ALA A 236 -20.31 -19.30 -0.47
N VAL A 237 -20.58 -19.10 -1.76
CA VAL A 237 -19.65 -19.41 -2.85
C VAL A 237 -18.42 -18.51 -2.77
N MET A 238 -18.62 -17.18 -2.69
CA MET A 238 -17.53 -16.22 -2.57
C MET A 238 -16.62 -16.51 -1.38
N GLY A 239 -17.21 -16.84 -0.23
CA GLY A 239 -16.48 -17.19 1.00
C GLY A 239 -15.68 -18.50 0.96
N THR A 240 -15.70 -19.26 -0.14
CA THR A 240 -14.80 -20.41 -0.35
C THR A 240 -13.44 -20.03 -0.95
N TYR A 241 -13.31 -18.79 -1.41
CA TYR A 241 -12.09 -18.24 -2.01
C TYR A 241 -11.43 -17.23 -1.08
N ASP A 242 -10.12 -17.07 -1.23
CA ASP A 242 -9.36 -16.07 -0.48
C ASP A 242 -9.60 -14.66 -1.04
N ILE A 243 -9.78 -14.54 -2.36
CA ILE A 243 -10.01 -13.27 -3.07
C ILE A 243 -11.13 -13.43 -4.10
N VAL A 244 -12.00 -12.43 -4.21
CA VAL A 244 -12.95 -12.28 -5.32
C VAL A 244 -12.51 -11.11 -6.19
N VAL A 245 -12.32 -11.35 -7.49
CA VAL A 245 -12.12 -10.31 -8.50
C VAL A 245 -13.41 -10.23 -9.31
N TRP A 246 -14.09 -9.09 -9.31
CA TRP A 246 -15.35 -8.88 -10.02
C TRP A 246 -15.20 -7.73 -11.00
N THR A 247 -15.47 -7.99 -12.27
CA THR A 247 -15.54 -6.95 -13.30
C THR A 247 -16.94 -6.86 -13.87
N THR A 248 -17.42 -5.65 -14.12
CA THR A 248 -18.66 -5.43 -14.89
C THR A 248 -18.37 -5.06 -16.35
N GLY A 249 -17.09 -4.94 -16.72
CA GLY A 249 -16.66 -4.63 -18.09
C GLY A 249 -17.46 -3.53 -18.78
N ASP A 250 -18.07 -3.86 -19.93
CA ASP A 250 -18.87 -2.95 -20.77
C ASP A 250 -20.35 -2.87 -20.34
N ASP A 251 -20.77 -3.53 -19.25
CA ASP A 251 -22.13 -3.37 -18.72
C ASP A 251 -22.27 -2.01 -18.02
N TYR A 252 -23.20 -1.20 -18.52
CA TYR A 252 -23.58 0.13 -18.01
C TYR A 252 -25.08 0.22 -17.69
N SER A 253 -25.78 -0.92 -17.62
CA SER A 253 -27.24 -0.94 -17.48
C SER A 253 -27.79 -2.00 -16.53
N SER A 254 -26.97 -2.99 -16.20
CA SER A 254 -27.27 -4.02 -15.22
C SER A 254 -26.05 -4.43 -14.40
N THR A 255 -25.14 -3.50 -14.15
CA THR A 255 -23.86 -3.73 -13.48
C THR A 255 -23.98 -4.63 -12.25
N PHE A 256 -24.94 -4.29 -11.36
CA PHE A 256 -25.31 -5.08 -10.19
C PHE A 256 -26.84 -5.13 -10.07
N VAL A 257 -27.41 -6.30 -9.80
CA VAL A 257 -28.81 -6.44 -9.37
C VAL A 257 -28.94 -6.39 -7.84
N ASP A 258 -30.17 -6.19 -7.34
CA ASP A 258 -30.47 -6.08 -5.90
C ASP A 258 -29.90 -7.25 -5.07
N ASN A 259 -29.86 -8.45 -5.65
CA ASN A 259 -29.35 -9.64 -4.99
C ASN A 259 -27.82 -9.58 -4.82
N ASP A 260 -27.09 -9.05 -5.79
CA ASP A 260 -25.62 -8.99 -5.79
C ASP A 260 -25.13 -8.10 -4.68
N THR A 261 -25.78 -6.94 -4.53
CA THR A 261 -25.49 -5.99 -3.46
C THR A 261 -25.63 -6.62 -2.08
N ILE A 262 -26.62 -7.49 -1.89
CA ILE A 262 -26.85 -8.20 -0.62
C ILE A 262 -25.77 -9.26 -0.37
N GLU A 263 -25.43 -10.05 -1.39
CA GLU A 263 -24.46 -11.13 -1.27
C GLU A 263 -23.03 -10.61 -1.12
N VAL A 264 -22.63 -9.56 -1.85
CA VAL A 264 -21.35 -8.87 -1.66
C VAL A 264 -21.25 -8.26 -0.27
N ALA A 265 -22.31 -7.60 0.22
CA ALA A 265 -22.33 -7.06 1.59
C ALA A 265 -22.13 -8.16 2.64
N ASN A 266 -22.77 -9.33 2.47
CA ASN A 266 -22.62 -10.47 3.37
C ASN A 266 -21.22 -11.08 3.31
N TYR A 267 -20.63 -11.20 2.12
CA TYR A 267 -19.26 -11.68 1.93
C TYR A 267 -18.24 -10.76 2.62
N LEU A 268 -18.32 -9.45 2.38
CA LEU A 268 -17.42 -8.47 3.02
C LEU A 268 -17.64 -8.40 4.54
N ALA A 269 -18.89 -8.46 5.02
CA ALA A 269 -19.15 -8.54 6.46
C ALA A 269 -18.55 -9.81 7.12
N GLY A 270 -18.31 -10.87 6.34
CA GLY A 270 -17.61 -12.08 6.75
C GLY A 270 -16.08 -11.98 6.79
N GLY A 271 -15.51 -10.82 6.41
CA GLY A 271 -14.07 -10.58 6.30
C GLY A 271 -13.49 -10.94 4.94
N GLY A 272 -14.33 -10.95 3.90
CA GLY A 272 -13.92 -11.18 2.52
C GLY A 272 -12.90 -10.17 2.00
N LYS A 273 -12.24 -10.53 0.91
CA LYS A 273 -11.31 -9.67 0.17
C LYS A 273 -11.78 -9.54 -1.27
N MET A 274 -11.92 -8.32 -1.76
CA MET A 274 -12.49 -8.08 -3.08
C MET A 274 -11.71 -7.05 -3.88
N TRP A 275 -11.52 -7.34 -5.17
CA TRP A 275 -11.23 -6.34 -6.19
C TRP A 275 -12.47 -6.16 -7.06
N LEU A 276 -13.02 -4.96 -7.08
CA LEU A 276 -14.11 -4.55 -7.94
C LEU A 276 -13.60 -3.57 -9.00
N SER A 277 -13.74 -3.94 -10.27
CA SER A 277 -13.45 -3.07 -11.42
C SER A 277 -14.76 -2.79 -12.15
N SER A 278 -15.29 -1.58 -12.03
CA SER A 278 -16.59 -1.25 -12.62
C SER A 278 -16.72 0.26 -12.81
N GLU A 279 -16.88 0.70 -14.05
CA GLU A 279 -16.98 2.13 -14.34
C GLU A 279 -18.35 2.73 -14.04
N ASP A 280 -19.43 1.96 -14.18
CA ASP A 280 -20.79 2.51 -14.12
C ASP A 280 -21.63 2.00 -12.93
N ILE A 281 -21.05 1.23 -12.00
CA ILE A 281 -21.80 0.68 -10.86
C ILE A 281 -22.47 1.76 -10.01
N LEU A 282 -21.88 2.95 -9.88
CA LEU A 282 -22.47 4.03 -9.08
C LEU A 282 -23.63 4.72 -9.81
N TYR A 283 -23.67 4.70 -11.15
CA TYR A 283 -24.82 5.18 -11.89
C TYR A 283 -26.06 4.32 -11.64
N ASP A 284 -25.90 2.99 -11.67
CA ASP A 284 -26.97 2.02 -11.45
C ASP A 284 -27.37 1.88 -9.97
N LEU A 285 -26.39 1.64 -9.10
CA LEU A 285 -26.62 1.27 -7.70
C LEU A 285 -26.69 2.49 -6.78
N GLY A 286 -26.00 3.57 -7.15
CA GLY A 286 -25.67 4.66 -6.23
C GLY A 286 -24.74 4.21 -5.09
N PRO A 287 -24.52 5.08 -4.09
CA PRO A 287 -23.63 4.76 -2.99
C PRO A 287 -24.27 3.71 -2.07
N VAL A 288 -23.53 2.64 -1.81
CA VAL A 288 -23.86 1.58 -0.86
C VAL A 288 -22.84 1.52 0.27
N SER A 289 -23.29 1.10 1.45
CA SER A 289 -22.50 1.24 2.68
C SER A 289 -21.20 0.44 2.65
N TRP A 290 -21.16 -0.71 1.97
CA TRP A 290 -19.98 -1.55 1.91
C TRP A 290 -18.91 -1.04 0.93
N LEU A 291 -19.29 -0.15 0.01
CA LEU A 291 -18.37 0.46 -0.96
C LEU A 291 -17.65 1.67 -0.37
N HIS A 292 -18.16 2.26 0.72
CA HIS A 292 -17.55 3.41 1.40
C HIS A 292 -17.29 4.64 0.48
N VAL A 293 -18.17 4.85 -0.52
CA VAL A 293 -18.21 6.06 -1.35
C VAL A 293 -19.14 7.08 -0.71
N ALA A 294 -18.59 8.22 -0.29
CA ALA A 294 -19.34 9.33 0.31
C ALA A 294 -20.08 10.18 -0.74
N SER A 295 -19.48 10.38 -1.91
CA SER A 295 -20.05 11.10 -3.05
C SER A 295 -19.39 10.66 -4.35
N TYR A 296 -20.08 10.89 -5.47
CA TYR A 296 -19.58 10.58 -6.81
C TYR A 296 -20.14 11.56 -7.85
N SER A 297 -19.43 11.68 -8.98
CA SER A 297 -19.90 12.34 -10.21
C SER A 297 -19.74 11.35 -11.35
N SER A 298 -20.82 11.09 -12.10
CA SER A 298 -20.76 10.12 -13.19
C SER A 298 -20.14 10.65 -14.47
N ASP A 299 -19.62 9.74 -15.30
CA ASP A 299 -19.12 10.01 -16.67
C ASP A 299 -18.03 11.09 -16.71
N VAL A 300 -17.13 11.10 -15.73
CA VAL A 300 -16.03 12.10 -15.66
C VAL A 300 -14.90 11.75 -16.63
N GLY A 301 -14.70 10.47 -16.86
CA GLY A 301 -13.68 9.93 -17.75
C GLY A 301 -12.31 9.76 -17.09
N CYS A 302 -11.47 8.93 -17.71
CA CYS A 302 -10.13 8.63 -17.27
C CYS A 302 -9.23 8.32 -18.47
N ASP A 303 -8.35 9.25 -18.85
CA ASP A 303 -7.28 9.03 -19.83
C ASP A 303 -5.98 8.52 -19.18
N ALA A 304 -5.79 8.75 -17.88
CA ALA A 304 -4.71 8.14 -17.12
C ALA A 304 -5.04 8.00 -15.63
N ALA A 305 -4.80 6.82 -15.06
CA ALA A 305 -4.92 6.56 -13.63
C ALA A 305 -3.54 6.61 -12.96
N THR A 306 -3.35 7.51 -11.99
CA THR A 306 -2.10 7.69 -11.26
C THR A 306 -2.28 7.38 -9.78
N GLY A 307 -1.47 6.45 -9.27
CA GLY A 307 -1.47 6.03 -7.87
C GLY A 307 -1.07 7.16 -6.94
N VAL A 308 -1.94 7.50 -6.00
CA VAL A 308 -1.66 8.42 -4.89
C VAL A 308 -1.63 7.71 -3.54
N GLY A 309 -2.16 6.49 -3.50
CA GLY A 309 -2.20 5.64 -2.32
C GLY A 309 -1.03 4.65 -2.19
N PRO A 310 -1.01 3.89 -1.09
CA PRO A 310 0.06 2.97 -0.72
C PRO A 310 0.14 1.69 -1.57
N ILE A 311 -0.86 1.36 -2.39
CA ILE A 311 -0.88 0.14 -3.21
C ILE A 311 -0.19 0.42 -4.57
N MET A 312 -0.53 1.55 -5.18
CA MET A 312 -0.07 1.97 -6.50
C MET A 312 1.14 2.89 -6.44
N MET A 313 1.44 3.53 -5.31
CA MET A 313 2.75 4.13 -5.02
C MET A 313 3.30 5.06 -6.14
N GLY A 314 2.47 5.93 -6.71
CA GLY A 314 2.90 6.83 -7.80
C GLY A 314 2.98 6.19 -9.18
N THR A 315 2.68 4.89 -9.32
CA THR A 315 2.59 4.24 -10.62
C THR A 315 1.43 4.83 -11.40
N SER A 316 1.68 5.13 -12.68
CA SER A 316 0.70 5.76 -13.57
C SER A 316 0.47 4.84 -14.77
N PHE A 317 -0.81 4.65 -15.11
CA PHE A 317 -1.27 3.84 -16.22
C PHE A 317 -2.03 4.75 -17.19
N ALA A 318 -1.67 4.69 -18.48
CA ALA A 318 -2.50 5.29 -19.51
C ALA A 318 -3.74 4.41 -19.71
N THR A 319 -4.93 5.02 -19.75
CA THR A 319 -6.23 4.34 -19.87
C THR A 319 -6.97 4.74 -21.14
N THR A 320 -6.22 5.05 -22.21
CA THR A 320 -6.75 5.51 -23.50
C THR A 320 -7.01 4.36 -24.48
N GLY A 321 -6.97 3.11 -24.02
CA GLY A 321 -7.13 1.91 -24.83
C GLY A 321 -8.47 1.86 -25.56
N GLY A 322 -9.52 2.43 -24.95
CA GLY A 322 -10.85 2.60 -25.55
C GLY A 322 -11.48 1.28 -26.01
N VAL A 323 -11.24 0.22 -25.24
CA VAL A 323 -11.77 -1.12 -25.47
C VAL A 323 -13.25 -1.15 -25.08
N VAL A 324 -13.56 -0.57 -23.93
CA VAL A 324 -14.91 -0.17 -23.52
C VAL A 324 -15.04 1.35 -23.63
N PHE A 325 -16.27 1.85 -23.60
CA PHE A 325 -16.48 3.30 -23.50
C PHE A 325 -15.83 3.83 -22.21
N ASP A 326 -15.55 5.13 -22.16
CA ASP A 326 -15.00 5.71 -20.94
C ASP A 326 -16.14 6.38 -20.19
N TYR A 327 -16.76 5.59 -19.32
CA TYR A 327 -17.79 6.04 -18.36
C TYR A 327 -17.22 6.18 -16.96
N SER A 328 -15.89 6.34 -16.84
CA SER A 328 -15.24 6.36 -15.54
C SER A 328 -15.81 7.44 -14.61
N ASP A 329 -16.12 7.05 -13.37
CA ASP A 329 -16.66 7.95 -12.37
C ASP A 329 -15.57 8.65 -11.53
N GLU A 330 -15.88 9.88 -11.10
CA GLU A 330 -15.20 10.50 -9.95
C GLU A 330 -15.85 9.98 -8.67
N ILE A 331 -15.05 9.55 -7.72
CA ILE A 331 -15.50 9.00 -6.43
C ILE A 331 -14.80 9.70 -5.28
N SER A 332 -15.49 9.92 -4.16
CA SER A 332 -14.87 10.41 -2.93
C SER A 332 -15.10 9.41 -1.81
N PRO A 333 -14.04 8.90 -1.16
CA PRO A 333 -14.19 7.95 -0.06
C PRO A 333 -14.84 8.60 1.17
N ASP A 334 -15.49 7.79 2.01
CA ASP A 334 -15.83 8.16 3.39
C ASP A 334 -14.63 7.96 4.34
N ALA A 335 -14.85 8.08 5.65
CA ALA A 335 -13.78 8.00 6.65
C ALA A 335 -13.14 6.61 6.82
N PHE A 336 -13.69 5.56 6.21
CA PHE A 336 -13.21 4.18 6.31
C PHE A 336 -12.45 3.70 5.08
N ALA A 337 -12.29 4.56 4.07
CA ALA A 337 -11.55 4.28 2.84
C ALA A 337 -10.58 5.42 2.52
N TRP A 338 -9.58 5.13 1.70
CA TRP A 338 -8.67 6.14 1.17
C TRP A 338 -8.66 6.13 -0.35
N THR A 339 -8.30 7.26 -0.94
CA THR A 339 -8.08 7.38 -2.39
C THR A 339 -6.79 6.67 -2.76
N GLU A 340 -6.89 5.70 -3.66
CA GLU A 340 -5.74 4.94 -4.14
C GLU A 340 -5.20 5.48 -5.46
N MET A 341 -6.07 5.92 -6.36
CA MET A 341 -5.69 6.50 -7.67
C MET A 341 -6.54 7.72 -8.02
N GLN A 342 -5.94 8.59 -8.83
CA GLN A 342 -6.56 9.77 -9.42
C GLN A 342 -6.41 9.77 -10.93
N ASN A 343 -7.37 10.38 -11.64
CA ASN A 343 -7.29 10.56 -13.09
C ASN A 343 -6.33 11.71 -13.50
N GLU A 344 -6.26 12.04 -14.79
CA GLU A 344 -5.40 13.09 -15.36
C GLU A 344 -5.83 14.53 -14.99
N THR A 345 -7.02 14.71 -14.42
CA THR A 345 -7.54 15.98 -13.88
C THR A 345 -7.51 16.06 -12.34
N PRO A 346 -6.58 15.32 -11.72
CA PRO A 346 -6.52 14.98 -10.30
C PRO A 346 -7.84 14.78 -9.55
N VAL A 347 -8.82 14.11 -10.15
CA VAL A 347 -10.00 13.63 -9.41
C VAL A 347 -9.84 12.17 -9.04
N ASP A 348 -10.37 11.80 -7.89
CA ASP A 348 -10.27 10.48 -7.29
C ASP A 348 -11.12 9.48 -8.11
N ASN A 349 -10.54 8.36 -8.53
CA ASN A 349 -11.22 7.34 -9.37
C ASN A 349 -10.98 5.91 -8.87
N THR A 350 -10.29 5.75 -7.74
CA THR A 350 -10.09 4.46 -7.08
C THR A 350 -10.01 4.67 -5.59
N ILE A 351 -10.69 3.81 -4.84
CA ILE A 351 -10.60 3.75 -3.38
C ILE A 351 -10.13 2.37 -2.94
N ALA A 352 -9.47 2.34 -1.80
CA ALA A 352 -9.14 1.11 -1.11
C ALA A 352 -9.41 1.22 0.38
N MET A 353 -9.63 0.07 1.01
CA MET A 353 -9.86 -0.06 2.45
C MET A 353 -9.41 -1.44 2.93
N ASP A 354 -9.00 -1.54 4.19
CA ASP A 354 -8.58 -2.79 4.83
C ASP A 354 -8.89 -2.74 6.35
N PRO A 355 -8.57 -3.79 7.12
CA PRO A 355 -8.84 -3.79 8.55
C PRO A 355 -8.14 -2.67 9.36
N THR A 356 -7.13 -1.99 8.82
CA THR A 356 -6.49 -0.85 9.49
C THR A 356 -7.41 0.36 9.57
N THR A 357 -8.43 0.45 8.70
CA THR A 357 -9.45 1.52 8.75
C THR A 357 -10.56 1.24 9.77
N GLY A 358 -10.48 0.12 10.49
CA GLY A 358 -11.48 -0.31 11.47
C GLY A 358 -12.61 -1.15 10.89
N LEU A 359 -12.49 -1.57 9.62
CA LEU A 359 -13.38 -2.53 8.97
C LEU A 359 -12.93 -3.98 9.22
N SER A 360 -13.76 -4.95 8.85
CA SER A 360 -13.42 -6.38 8.96
C SER A 360 -12.89 -6.98 7.66
N TYR A 361 -12.86 -6.22 6.56
CA TYR A 361 -12.61 -6.71 5.20
C TYR A 361 -11.67 -5.80 4.43
N SER A 362 -11.23 -6.28 3.28
CA SER A 362 -10.45 -5.50 2.32
C SER A 362 -11.18 -5.35 0.99
N LEU A 363 -11.18 -4.15 0.42
CA LEU A 363 -11.79 -3.87 -0.87
C LEU A 363 -10.92 -2.89 -1.66
N PHE A 364 -10.60 -3.25 -2.90
CA PHE A 364 -10.04 -2.35 -3.92
C PHE A 364 -11.14 -2.08 -4.95
N PHE A 365 -11.55 -0.82 -5.11
CA PHE A 365 -12.55 -0.43 -6.10
C PHE A 365 -11.97 0.63 -7.04
N ASN A 366 -11.83 0.29 -8.32
CA ASN A 366 -11.54 1.25 -9.39
C ASN A 366 -12.78 1.51 -10.23
N ALA A 367 -13.11 2.79 -10.38
CA ALA A 367 -14.21 3.27 -11.20
C ALA A 367 -13.80 3.55 -12.66
N PHE A 368 -12.57 3.20 -13.06
CA PHE A 368 -12.15 3.19 -14.46
C PHE A 368 -11.99 1.75 -14.93
N ALA A 369 -12.23 1.48 -16.21
CA ALA A 369 -12.08 0.15 -16.78
C ALA A 369 -10.62 -0.35 -16.79
N PHE A 370 -10.36 -1.52 -16.19
CA PHE A 370 -9.02 -2.15 -16.19
C PHE A 370 -8.56 -2.52 -17.61
N GLU A 371 -9.48 -3.01 -18.44
CA GLU A 371 -9.29 -3.34 -19.85
C GLU A 371 -8.92 -2.12 -20.71
N ASN A 372 -9.25 -0.90 -20.27
CA ASN A 372 -8.87 0.35 -20.95
C ASN A 372 -7.42 0.76 -20.69
N ILE A 373 -6.71 0.15 -19.73
CA ILE A 373 -5.26 0.36 -19.58
C ILE A 373 -4.55 0.01 -20.89
N ASP A 374 -3.69 0.87 -21.43
CA ASP A 374 -3.14 0.71 -22.77
C ASP A 374 -2.25 -0.54 -22.91
N ALA A 375 -1.35 -0.74 -21.96
CA ALA A 375 -0.28 -1.74 -22.05
C ALA A 375 -0.57 -2.97 -21.17
N GLU A 376 -0.36 -4.17 -21.73
CA GLU A 376 -0.49 -5.43 -20.97
C GLU A 376 0.44 -5.47 -19.75
N ALA A 377 1.67 -4.96 -19.86
CA ALA A 377 2.60 -4.95 -18.74
C ALA A 377 2.13 -4.03 -17.59
N ASP A 378 1.34 -3.01 -17.90
CA ASP A 378 0.76 -2.09 -16.92
C ASP A 378 -0.45 -2.75 -16.23
N ARG A 379 -1.28 -3.49 -17.00
CA ARG A 379 -2.32 -4.38 -16.44
C ARG A 379 -1.74 -5.45 -15.52
N ASP A 380 -0.68 -6.15 -15.94
CA ASP A 380 0.06 -7.11 -15.11
C ASP A 380 0.53 -6.44 -13.80
N THR A 381 1.08 -5.22 -13.90
CA THR A 381 1.58 -4.47 -12.75
C THR A 381 0.47 -4.10 -11.77
N MET A 382 -0.66 -3.62 -12.28
CA MET A 382 -1.83 -3.29 -11.46
C MET A 382 -2.38 -4.56 -10.78
N MET A 383 -2.64 -5.63 -11.55
CA MET A 383 -3.15 -6.89 -11.02
C MET A 383 -2.25 -7.48 -9.94
N GLU A 384 -0.93 -7.53 -10.18
CA GLU A 384 0.03 -8.05 -9.21
C GLU A 384 -0.01 -7.26 -7.89
N ARG A 385 -0.13 -5.93 -7.96
CA ARG A 385 -0.20 -5.05 -6.79
C ARG A 385 -1.50 -5.20 -6.00
N VAL A 386 -2.63 -5.25 -6.70
CA VAL A 386 -3.94 -5.41 -6.06
C VAL A 386 -4.06 -6.77 -5.39
N ILE A 387 -3.76 -7.85 -6.13
CA ILE A 387 -3.85 -9.23 -5.61
C ILE A 387 -2.85 -9.47 -4.47
N SER A 388 -1.66 -8.86 -4.52
CA SER A 388 -0.69 -9.03 -3.42
C SER A 388 -1.04 -8.21 -2.17
N TRP A 389 -1.83 -7.15 -2.30
CA TRP A 389 -2.30 -6.37 -1.16
C TRP A 389 -3.54 -7.00 -0.50
N LEU A 390 -4.45 -7.56 -1.29
CA LEU A 390 -5.59 -8.34 -0.80
C LEU A 390 -5.08 -9.60 -0.09
#